data_AF-A0A7J9FP88-F1
#
_entry.id   AF-A0A7J9FP88-F1
#
_cell.length_a   1.000
_cell.length_b   1.000
_cell.length_c   1.000
_cell.angle_alpha   90.00
_cell.angle_beta   90.00
_cell.angle_gamma   90.00
#
_symmetry.space_group_name_H-M   'P 1'
#
loop_
_entity.id
_entity.type
_entity.pdbx_description
1 polymer ?
#
loop_
_entity_poly.entity_id
_entity_poly.type
_entity_poly.pdbx_seq_one_letter_code
_entity_poly.pdbx_strand_id
1 'polypeptide(L)' 'MRPWSLQAIFAGIENDMLKAGNIVFSLADKKGNEMASSLAIA' A
#
# COMPACT_ATOMS: atom_id res chain seq x y z
N MET A 1 20.46 -23.58 -7.49
CA MET A 1 20.53 -22.20 -8.03
C MET A 1 19.11 -21.77 -8.36
N ARG A 2 18.58 -20.70 -7.75
CA ARG A 2 17.36 -20.07 -8.29
C ARG A 2 17.78 -19.40 -9.61
N PRO A 3 17.14 -19.72 -10.75
CA PRO A 3 17.38 -18.99 -11.99
C PRO A 3 17.21 -17.51 -11.71
N TRP A 4 18.19 -16.69 -12.10
CA TRP A 4 18.18 -15.24 -11.86
C TRP A 4 16.89 -14.58 -12.39
N SER A 5 16.27 -15.19 -13.42
CA SER A 5 14.96 -14.82 -13.94
C SER A 5 13.83 -14.91 -12.90
N LEU A 6 13.80 -15.95 -12.06
CA LEU A 6 12.78 -16.08 -11.01
C LEU A 6 13.00 -15.09 -9.87
N GLN A 7 14.26 -14.76 -9.58
CA GLN A 7 14.57 -13.80 -8.52
C GLN A 7 14.10 -12.39 -8.88
N ALA A 8 14.26 -11.97 -10.15
CA ALA A 8 13.73 -10.70 -10.64
C ALA A 8 12.19 -10.67 -10.61
N ILE A 9 11.53 -11.77 -10.97
CA ILE A 9 10.07 -11.89 -10.92
C ILE A 9 9.57 -11.76 -9.48
N PHE A 10 10.16 -12.47 -8.52
CA PHE A 10 9.76 -12.37 -7.11
C PHE A 10 10.00 -10.98 -6.53
N ALA A 11 11.12 -10.34 -6.84
CA ALA A 11 11.39 -8.96 -6.40
C ALA A 11 10.37 -7.96 -6.96
N GLY A 12 9.92 -8.16 -8.21
CA GLY A 12 8.84 -7.36 -8.81
C GLY A 12 7.51 -7.52 -8.06
N ILE A 13 7.12 -8.76 -7.78
CA ILE A 13 5.89 -9.08 -7.04
C ILE A 13 5.92 -8.46 -5.63
N GLU A 14 7.03 -8.61 -4.89
CA GLU A 14 7.18 -8.06 -3.54
C GLU A 14 7.07 -6.52 -3.54
N ASN A 15 7.71 -5.86 -4.51
CA ASN A 15 7.63 -4.41 -4.66
C ASN A 15 6.22 -3.91 -5.00
N ASP A 16 5.51 -4.62 -5.87
CA ASP A 16 4.13 -4.26 -6.25
C ASP A 16 3.17 -4.48 -5.07
N MET A 17 3.37 -5.54 -4.27
CA MET A 17 2.63 -5.76 -3.03
C MET A 17 2.87 -4.63 -2.01
N LEU A 18 4.12 -4.19 -1.83
CA LEU A 18 4.45 -3.09 -0.92
C LEU A 18 3.81 -1.77 -1.38
N LYS A 19 3.83 -1.47 -2.69
CA LYS A 19 3.17 -0.30 -3.25
C LYS A 19 1.65 -0.34 -3.07
N ALA A 20 1.02 -1.48 -3.36
CA ALA A 20 -0.42 -1.66 -3.19
C ALA A 20 -0.82 -1.49 -1.71
N GLY A 21 -0.06 -2.10 -0.80
CA GLY A 21 -0.23 -1.90 0.64
C GLY A 21 -0.13 -0.44 1.03
N ASN A 22 0.93 0.26 0.62
CA ASN A 22 1.13 1.67 0.92
C ASN A 22 -0.02 2.56 0.39
N ILE A 23 -0.53 2.28 -0.80
CA ILE A 23 -1.68 3.00 -1.38
C ILE A 23 -2.94 2.75 -0.54
N VAL A 24 -3.21 1.49 -0.16
CA VAL A 24 -4.38 1.13 0.65
C VAL A 24 -4.31 1.76 2.05
N PHE A 25 -3.15 1.72 2.71
CA PHE A 25 -2.95 2.36 4.01
C PHE A 25 -3.09 3.89 3.92
N SER A 26 -2.52 4.51 2.88
CA SER A 26 -2.65 5.96 2.65
C SER A 26 -4.10 6.37 2.36
N LEU A 27 -4.85 5.56 1.63
CA LEU A 27 -6.27 5.81 1.34
C LEU A 27 -7.13 5.66 2.61
N ALA A 28 -6.84 4.66 3.44
CA ALA A 28 -7.51 4.46 4.71
C ALA A 28 -7.24 5.61 5.68
N ASP A 29 -5.99 6.08 5.77
CA ASP A 29 -5.60 7.22 6.61
C ASP A 29 -6.28 8.52 6.16
N LYS A 30 -6.27 8.81 4.85
CA LYS A 30 -6.97 9.96 4.29
C LYS A 30 -8.47 9.93 4.59
N LYS A 31 -9.12 8.78 4.41
CA LYS A 31 -10.56 8.64 4.65
C LYS A 31 -10.92 8.69 6.13
N GLY A 32 -10.07 8.12 7.00
CA GLY A 32 -10.22 8.24 8.46
C GLY A 32 -10.10 9.68 8.92
N ASN A 33 -9.15 10.44 8.37
CA ASN A 33 -8.94 11.85 8.69
C ASN A 33 -10.10 12.74 8.20
N GLU A 34 -10.64 12.49 6.99
CA GLU A 34 -11.84 13.20 6.49
C GLU A 34 -13.08 12.94 7.39
N MET A 35 -13.23 11.72 7.88
CA MET A 35 -14.33 11.34 8.78
C MET A 35 -14.17 11.97 10.17
N ALA A 36 -12.95 11.95 10.72
CA ALA A 36 -12.64 12.60 11.99
C ALA A 36 -12.80 14.13 11.90
N SER A 37 -12.39 14.74 10.80
CA SER A 37 -12.56 16.17 10.56
C SER A 37 -14.03 16.57 10.45
N SER A 38 -14.88 15.73 9.84
CA SER A 38 -16.32 16.00 9.75
C SER A 38 -17.01 15.88 11.11
N LEU A 39 -16.57 14.95 11.95
CA LEU A 39 -17.09 14.77 13.31
C LEU A 39 -16.67 15.91 14.25
N ALA A 40 -15.47 16.45 14.10
CA ALA A 40 -14.97 17.56 14.93
C ALA A 40 -15.67 18.91 14.66
N ILE A 41 -16.37 19.05 13.53
CA ILE A 41 -17.09 20.27 13.12
C ILE A 41 -18.59 20.19 13.49
N ALA A 42 -19.12 19.00 13.83
CA ALA A 42 -20.52 18.78 14.21
C ALA A 42 -20.76 19.02 15.71
#